data_AF-A0A1D8TXT8-F1
#
_entry.id   AF-A0A1D8TXT8-F1
#
_cell.length_a   1.000
_cell.length_b   1.000
_cell.length_c   1.000
_cell.angle_alpha   90.00
_cell.angle_beta   90.00
_cell.angle_gamma   90.00
#
_symmetry.space_group_name_H-M   'P 1'
#
loop_
_entity.id
_entity.type
_entity.pdbx_description
1 polymer ?
#
loop_
_entity_poly.entity_id
_entity_poly.type
_entity_poly.pdbx_seq_one_letter_code
_entity_poly.pdbx_strand_id
1 'polypeptide(L)'
;MSEVTTKLTGVSRTLVFTLKTRAEEQERPDCLFQDPLAVEWHKQLPLDPDMEALYSQLSRLVQTSWSTRSYIHDQIASRHIANYPHPVVVELGAGLSSRFHRIGQNVKCWLDLDLPDVTNLRRQLDTETEQHQFISASVMNFDWMNSIPNVGSENICFLAEGLLMYLEPNQVQQLVKQMRSHFSGATWVMDVMGNYGKF
;
A
#
# COMPACT_ATOMS: atom_id res chain seq x y z
N MET A 1 -21.27 -12.34 8.15
CA MET A 1 -20.43 -11.37 7.43
C MET A 1 -20.94 -11.31 6.01
N SER A 2 -21.37 -10.15 5.53
CA SER A 2 -21.83 -9.96 4.15
C SER A 2 -20.63 -9.95 3.21
N GLU A 3 -20.72 -10.68 2.10
CA GLU A 3 -19.72 -10.57 1.03
C GLU A 3 -19.63 -9.12 0.53
N VAL A 4 -18.40 -8.64 0.34
CA VAL A 4 -18.14 -7.29 -0.16
C VAL A 4 -18.32 -7.30 -1.68
N THR A 5 -19.44 -6.77 -2.15
CA THR A 5 -19.77 -6.73 -3.59
C THR A 5 -19.14 -5.50 -4.25
N THR A 6 -17.85 -5.55 -4.58
CA THR A 6 -17.19 -4.49 -5.37
C THR A 6 -16.58 -5.05 -6.64
N LYS A 7 -16.93 -4.47 -7.80
CA LYS A 7 -16.37 -4.86 -9.10
C LYS A 7 -15.09 -4.05 -9.37
N LEU A 8 -13.96 -4.52 -8.85
CA LEU A 8 -12.64 -3.98 -9.21
C LEU A 8 -12.37 -4.22 -10.70
N THR A 9 -11.75 -3.25 -11.38
CA THR A 9 -11.40 -3.36 -12.80
C THR A 9 -9.95 -2.96 -13.06
N GLY A 10 -9.40 -3.38 -14.19
CA GLY A 10 -8.03 -3.04 -14.58
C GLY A 10 -6.97 -3.45 -13.55
N VAL A 11 -5.99 -2.58 -13.31
CA VAL A 11 -4.88 -2.81 -12.38
C VAL A 11 -5.36 -3.07 -10.95
N SER A 12 -6.47 -2.45 -10.54
CA SER A 12 -7.05 -2.62 -9.19
C SER A 12 -7.42 -4.07 -8.90
N ARG A 13 -7.62 -4.95 -9.90
CA ARG A 13 -7.83 -6.39 -9.61
C ARG A 13 -6.62 -7.05 -8.95
N THR A 14 -5.39 -6.59 -9.25
CA THR A 14 -4.15 -7.22 -8.77
C THR A 14 -3.92 -7.09 -7.27
N LEU A 15 -4.59 -6.15 -6.60
CA LEU A 15 -4.43 -5.91 -5.15
C LEU A 15 -4.78 -7.16 -4.31
N VAL A 16 -5.67 -8.03 -4.80
CA VAL A 16 -6.09 -9.26 -4.11
C VAL A 16 -4.93 -10.26 -3.98
N PHE A 17 -3.96 -10.21 -4.90
CA PHE A 17 -2.78 -11.08 -4.85
C PHE A 17 -1.88 -10.73 -3.67
N THR A 18 -1.62 -9.44 -3.46
CA THR A 18 -0.79 -9.01 -2.33
C THR A 18 -1.51 -9.25 -1.01
N LEU A 19 -2.84 -9.02 -0.95
CA LEU A 19 -3.66 -9.37 0.21
C LEU A 19 -3.56 -10.87 0.54
N LYS A 20 -3.76 -11.73 -0.47
CA LYS A 20 -3.67 -13.18 -0.32
C LYS A 20 -2.31 -13.61 0.20
N THR A 21 -1.20 -13.10 -0.35
CA THR A 21 0.14 -13.46 0.16
C THR A 21 0.37 -13.03 1.60
N ARG A 22 -0.18 -11.88 2.04
CA ARG A 22 -0.10 -11.47 3.45
C ARG A 22 -0.93 -12.37 4.35
N ALA A 23 -2.09 -12.84 3.88
CA ALA A 23 -2.91 -13.82 4.60
C ALA A 23 -2.21 -15.19 4.70
N GLU A 24 -1.67 -15.72 3.59
CA GLU A 24 -0.88 -16.96 3.58
C GLU A 24 0.37 -16.87 4.45
N GLU A 25 1.00 -15.70 4.55
CA GLU A 25 2.14 -15.46 5.45
C GLU A 25 1.76 -15.73 6.91
N GLN A 26 0.51 -15.47 7.32
CA GLN A 26 0.05 -15.71 8.70
C GLN A 26 -0.13 -17.20 9.03
N GLU A 27 -0.16 -18.07 8.02
CA GLU A 27 -0.23 -19.53 8.23
C GLU A 27 1.14 -20.13 8.60
N ARG A 28 2.21 -19.36 8.40
CA ARG A 28 3.57 -19.80 8.69
C ARG A 28 3.89 -19.69 10.19
N PRO A 29 4.53 -20.69 10.80
CA PRO A 29 5.00 -20.59 12.18
C PRO A 29 6.14 -19.58 12.37
N ASP A 30 6.84 -19.23 11.30
CA ASP A 30 7.96 -18.29 11.23
C ASP A 30 7.60 -17.03 10.42
N CYS A 31 6.34 -16.60 10.51
CA CYS A 31 5.84 -15.47 9.72
C CYS A 31 6.66 -14.19 9.93
N LEU A 32 6.87 -13.43 8.84
CA LEU A 32 7.70 -12.22 8.85
C LEU A 32 7.10 -11.08 9.67
N PHE A 33 5.77 -10.99 9.73
CA PHE A 33 5.03 -9.96 10.46
C PHE A 33 3.61 -10.46 10.77
N GLN A 34 2.96 -9.80 11.75
CA GLN A 34 1.58 -10.08 12.15
C GLN A 34 0.61 -9.18 11.39
N ASP A 35 -0.33 -9.79 10.66
CA ASP A 35 -1.34 -9.11 9.85
C ASP A 35 -2.69 -9.87 9.90
N PRO A 36 -3.37 -9.88 11.05
CA PRO A 36 -4.66 -10.58 11.20
C PRO A 36 -5.74 -9.99 10.28
N LEU A 37 -5.66 -8.70 9.94
CA LEU A 37 -6.60 -8.05 9.03
C LEU A 37 -6.45 -8.56 7.60
N ALA A 38 -5.26 -8.91 7.14
CA ALA A 38 -5.11 -9.54 5.83
C ALA A 38 -5.89 -10.87 5.73
N VAL A 39 -5.86 -11.68 6.79
CA VAL A 39 -6.63 -12.94 6.86
C VAL A 39 -8.13 -12.66 6.86
N GLU A 40 -8.57 -11.66 7.62
CA GLU A 40 -9.98 -11.28 7.68
C GLU A 40 -10.49 -10.74 6.34
N TRP A 41 -9.80 -9.77 5.76
CA TRP A 41 -10.19 -9.16 4.49
C TRP A 41 -10.11 -10.16 3.34
N HIS A 42 -9.14 -11.09 3.35
CA HIS A 42 -9.06 -12.13 2.33
C HIS A 42 -10.30 -13.06 2.36
N LYS A 43 -10.84 -13.36 3.54
CA LYS A 43 -12.09 -14.14 3.66
C LYS A 43 -13.31 -13.38 3.13
N GLN A 44 -13.32 -12.05 3.23
CA GLN A 44 -14.40 -11.20 2.72
C GLN A 44 -14.30 -10.93 1.21
N LEU A 45 -13.10 -11.10 0.65
CA LEU A 45 -12.76 -10.89 -0.75
C LEU A 45 -12.09 -12.15 -1.35
N PRO A 46 -12.84 -13.25 -1.51
CA PRO A 46 -12.31 -14.42 -2.17
C PRO A 46 -11.93 -14.08 -3.63
N LEU A 47 -10.86 -14.70 -4.13
CA LEU A 47 -10.47 -14.54 -5.53
C LEU A 47 -11.53 -15.18 -6.42
N ASP A 48 -11.90 -14.49 -7.50
CA ASP A 48 -12.65 -15.12 -8.57
C ASP A 48 -11.80 -16.21 -9.26
N PRO A 49 -12.42 -17.19 -9.96
CA PRO A 49 -11.69 -18.30 -10.56
C PRO A 49 -10.57 -17.89 -11.52
N ASP A 50 -10.72 -16.78 -12.25
CA ASP A 50 -9.70 -16.30 -13.19
C ASP A 50 -8.48 -15.76 -12.42
N MET A 51 -8.72 -15.03 -11.34
CA MET A 51 -7.67 -14.52 -10.46
C MET A 51 -6.96 -15.67 -9.74
N GLU A 52 -7.68 -16.68 -9.29
CA GLU A 52 -7.09 -17.87 -8.67
C GLU A 52 -6.20 -18.64 -9.67
N ALA A 53 -6.67 -18.79 -10.91
CA ALA A 53 -5.88 -19.40 -11.99
C ALA A 53 -4.61 -18.59 -12.31
N LEU A 54 -4.69 -17.25 -12.35
CA LEU A 54 -3.52 -16.38 -12.53
C LEU A 54 -2.54 -16.50 -11.36
N TYR A 55 -3.03 -16.46 -10.12
CA TYR A 55 -2.20 -16.55 -8.93
C TYR A 55 -1.44 -17.88 -8.84
N SER A 56 -2.11 -18.99 -9.18
CA SER A 56 -1.52 -20.33 -9.15
C SER A 56 -0.43 -20.57 -10.20
N GLN A 57 -0.42 -19.79 -11.30
CA GLN A 57 0.64 -19.83 -12.31
C GLN A 57 1.91 -19.10 -11.86
N LEU A 58 1.82 -18.24 -10.85
CA LEU A 58 2.99 -17.54 -10.32
C LEU A 58 3.87 -18.50 -9.53
N SER A 59 5.19 -18.38 -9.71
CA SER A 59 6.13 -19.15 -8.92
C SER A 59 5.99 -18.83 -7.42
N ARG A 60 6.28 -19.81 -6.56
CA ARG A 60 6.29 -19.57 -5.10
C ARG A 60 7.24 -18.45 -4.70
N LEU A 61 8.36 -18.30 -5.42
CA LEU A 61 9.30 -17.20 -5.23
C LEU A 61 8.62 -15.84 -5.41
N VAL A 62 7.81 -15.67 -6.46
CA VAL A 62 7.06 -14.43 -6.71
C VAL A 62 6.04 -14.19 -5.61
N GLN A 63 5.24 -15.19 -5.25
CA GLN A 63 4.25 -15.07 -4.18
C GLN A 63 4.91 -14.66 -2.86
N THR A 64 5.95 -15.37 -2.42
CA THR A 64 6.68 -15.05 -1.17
C THR A 64 7.42 -13.70 -1.25
N SER A 65 7.81 -13.25 -2.45
CA SER A 65 8.44 -11.94 -2.61
C SER A 65 7.50 -10.78 -2.23
N TRP A 66 6.18 -10.94 -2.37
CA TRP A 66 5.22 -9.90 -2.00
C TRP A 66 5.08 -9.73 -0.48
N SER A 67 5.02 -10.81 0.30
CA SER A 67 5.05 -10.69 1.77
C SER A 67 6.41 -10.17 2.24
N THR A 68 7.51 -10.64 1.65
CA THR A 68 8.87 -10.15 1.95
C THR A 68 9.02 -8.66 1.65
N ARG A 69 8.49 -8.19 0.51
CA ARG A 69 8.48 -6.78 0.13
C ARG A 69 7.69 -5.96 1.13
N SER A 70 6.54 -6.46 1.57
CA SER A 70 5.73 -5.79 2.57
C SER A 70 6.48 -5.65 3.90
N TYR A 71 7.15 -6.72 4.35
CA TYR A 71 8.01 -6.70 5.54
C TYR A 71 9.13 -5.66 5.45
N ILE A 72 9.83 -5.58 4.31
CA ILE A 72 10.92 -4.61 4.11
C ILE A 72 10.38 -3.17 4.20
N HIS A 73 9.24 -2.87 3.58
CA HIS A 73 8.60 -1.57 3.68
C HIS A 73 8.24 -1.24 5.13
N ASP A 74 7.68 -2.20 5.88
CA ASP A 74 7.35 -2.03 7.28
C ASP A 74 8.60 -1.68 8.11
N GLN A 75 9.70 -2.40 7.90
CA GLN A 75 10.96 -2.13 8.62
C GLN A 75 11.49 -0.73 8.36
N ILE A 76 11.41 -0.24 7.12
CA ILE A 76 11.87 1.11 6.78
C ILE A 76 10.94 2.16 7.37
N ALA A 77 9.62 1.99 7.23
CA ALA A 77 8.62 2.88 7.78
C ALA A 77 8.70 2.96 9.31
N SER A 78 8.79 1.82 10.01
CA SER A 78 8.94 1.78 11.47
C SER A 78 10.19 2.52 11.95
N ARG A 79 11.32 2.41 11.24
CA ARG A 79 12.53 3.18 11.57
C ARG A 79 12.32 4.68 11.38
N HIS A 80 11.63 5.09 10.32
CA HIS A 80 11.28 6.50 10.13
C HIS A 80 10.39 7.01 11.26
N ILE A 81 9.33 6.27 11.59
CA ILE A 81 8.38 6.61 12.66
C ILE A 81 9.10 6.74 14.01
N ALA A 82 10.10 5.90 14.29
CA ALA A 82 10.85 5.95 15.54
C ALA A 82 11.84 7.13 15.64
N ASN A 83 12.31 7.67 14.51
CA ASN A 83 13.39 8.66 14.48
C ASN A 83 12.92 10.12 14.33
N TYR A 84 11.66 10.35 13.95
CA TYR A 84 11.14 11.68 13.67
C TYR A 84 9.98 12.06 14.60
N PRO A 85 9.92 13.31 15.10
CA PRO A 85 8.78 13.78 15.88
C PRO A 85 7.55 13.96 14.99
N HIS A 86 6.38 13.52 15.47
CA HIS A 86 5.11 13.66 14.76
C HIS A 86 5.13 13.12 13.31
N PRO A 87 5.57 11.87 13.10
CA PRO A 87 5.79 11.36 11.75
C PRO A 87 4.47 11.27 10.99
N VAL A 88 4.51 11.59 9.71
CA VAL A 88 3.40 11.43 8.78
C VAL A 88 3.78 10.35 7.79
N VAL A 89 2.92 9.35 7.60
CA VAL A 89 3.11 8.30 6.60
C VAL A 89 2.05 8.43 5.52
N VAL A 90 2.46 8.30 4.26
CA VAL A 90 1.56 8.36 3.11
C VAL A 90 1.82 7.13 2.23
N GLU A 91 0.85 6.24 2.11
CA GLU A 91 0.89 5.13 1.15
C GLU A 91 0.30 5.58 -0.18
N LEU A 92 1.15 5.63 -1.22
CA LEU A 92 0.77 5.93 -2.59
C LEU A 92 0.36 4.63 -3.28
N GLY A 93 -0.92 4.50 -3.65
CA GLY A 93 -1.48 3.25 -4.15
C GLY A 93 -1.63 2.22 -3.02
N ALA A 94 -2.24 2.64 -1.90
CA ALA A 94 -2.29 1.87 -0.65
C ALA A 94 -2.99 0.50 -0.79
N GLY A 95 -3.87 0.34 -1.77
CA GLY A 95 -4.61 -0.89 -2.00
C GLY A 95 -5.35 -1.35 -0.74
N LEU A 96 -5.05 -2.60 -0.35
CA LEU A 96 -5.54 -3.20 0.88
C LEU A 96 -4.42 -3.37 1.93
N SER A 97 -3.48 -2.42 1.99
CA SER A 97 -2.45 -2.37 3.03
C SER A 97 -3.05 -2.14 4.42
N SER A 98 -2.83 -3.05 5.35
CA SER A 98 -3.22 -2.91 6.77
C SER A 98 -2.09 -2.37 7.66
N ARG A 99 -1.06 -1.72 7.09
CA ARG A 99 0.15 -1.28 7.81
C ARG A 99 -0.14 -0.42 9.01
N PHE A 100 -1.05 0.54 8.88
CA PHE A 100 -1.43 1.43 9.97
C PHE A 100 -1.71 0.65 11.27
N HIS A 101 -2.46 -0.45 11.18
CA HIS A 101 -2.86 -1.26 12.34
C HIS A 101 -1.71 -1.97 13.04
N ARG A 102 -0.60 -2.25 12.33
CA ARG A 102 0.55 -2.97 12.89
C ARG A 102 1.77 -2.10 13.19
N ILE A 103 1.96 -0.99 12.50
CA ILE A 103 3.14 -0.10 12.66
C ILE A 103 2.80 1.39 12.83
N GLY A 104 1.52 1.78 12.79
CA GLY A 104 1.08 3.18 12.80
C GLY A 104 0.89 3.83 14.17
N GLN A 105 1.14 3.14 15.29
CA GLN A 105 0.74 3.59 16.63
C GLN A 105 1.27 4.98 17.05
N ASN A 106 2.45 5.39 16.58
CA ASN A 106 3.11 6.64 16.96
C ASN A 106 3.08 7.73 15.87
N VAL A 107 2.24 7.56 14.84
CA VAL A 107 2.13 8.55 13.77
C VAL A 107 1.23 9.71 14.17
N LYS A 108 1.58 10.90 13.69
CA LYS A 108 0.64 12.03 13.71
C LYS A 108 -0.52 11.78 12.76
N CYS A 109 -0.23 11.23 11.59
CA CYS A 109 -1.22 10.95 10.56
C CYS A 109 -0.71 9.86 9.61
N TRP A 110 -1.61 8.98 9.18
CA TRP A 110 -1.41 7.96 8.17
C TRP A 110 -2.44 8.17 7.06
N LEU A 111 -1.97 8.39 5.84
CA LEU A 111 -2.81 8.68 4.68
C LEU A 111 -2.70 7.56 3.66
N ASP A 112 -3.80 6.87 3.39
CA ASP A 112 -3.87 5.87 2.33
C ASP A 112 -4.45 6.52 1.07
N LEU A 113 -3.61 6.76 0.06
CA LEU A 113 -4.00 7.33 -1.21
C LEU A 113 -4.25 6.22 -2.23
N ASP A 114 -5.45 6.18 -2.81
CA ASP A 114 -5.74 5.28 -3.93
C ASP A 114 -6.92 5.78 -4.79
N LEU A 115 -7.17 5.08 -5.90
CA LEU A 115 -8.27 5.33 -6.80
C LEU A 115 -9.63 5.20 -6.08
N PRO A 116 -10.69 5.86 -6.59
CA PRO A 116 -12.00 5.85 -5.95
C PRO A 116 -12.60 4.47 -5.74
N ASP A 117 -12.45 3.54 -6.68
CA ASP A 117 -12.93 2.16 -6.58
C ASP A 117 -12.23 1.40 -5.44
N VAL A 118 -10.91 1.55 -5.32
CA VAL A 118 -10.11 0.94 -4.24
C VAL A 118 -10.45 1.57 -2.89
N THR A 119 -10.59 2.89 -2.82
CA THR A 119 -10.92 3.60 -1.57
C THR A 119 -12.33 3.25 -1.09
N ASN A 120 -13.30 3.13 -2.01
CA ASN A 120 -14.65 2.69 -1.69
C ASN A 120 -14.68 1.23 -1.20
N LEU A 121 -13.83 0.37 -1.76
CA LEU A 121 -13.63 -0.97 -1.22
C LEU A 121 -13.04 -0.91 0.18
N ARG A 122 -12.03 -0.06 0.39
CA ARG A 122 -11.36 0.06 1.68
C ARG A 122 -12.31 0.49 2.80
N ARG A 123 -13.23 1.43 2.52
CA ARG A 123 -14.28 1.85 3.47
C ARG A 123 -15.29 0.76 3.84
N GLN A 124 -15.34 -0.34 3.10
CA GLN A 124 -16.16 -1.52 3.44
C GLN A 124 -15.41 -2.50 4.35
N LEU A 125 -14.08 -2.40 4.40
CA LEU A 125 -13.20 -3.32 5.13
C LEU A 125 -12.57 -2.70 6.39
N ASP A 126 -12.46 -1.39 6.42
CA ASP A 126 -11.72 -0.64 7.42
C ASP A 126 -12.38 0.73 7.68
N THR A 127 -12.06 1.36 8.80
CA THR A 127 -12.70 2.60 9.26
C THR A 127 -11.69 3.72 9.44
N GLU A 128 -11.97 4.88 8.86
CA GLU A 128 -11.16 6.09 9.02
C GLU A 128 -11.22 6.62 10.47
N THR A 129 -10.09 7.09 10.98
CA THR A 129 -9.95 7.73 12.30
C THR A 129 -9.18 9.03 12.16
N GLU A 130 -9.18 9.92 13.16
CA GLU A 130 -8.40 11.17 13.08
C GLU A 130 -6.92 10.98 12.69
N GLN A 131 -6.32 9.83 13.02
CA GLN A 131 -4.94 9.49 12.69
C GLN A 131 -4.78 8.64 11.42
N HIS A 132 -5.85 8.05 10.86
CA HIS A 132 -5.82 7.17 9.69
C HIS A 132 -6.93 7.53 8.71
N GLN A 133 -6.57 8.10 7.57
CA GLN A 133 -7.51 8.68 6.60
C GLN A 133 -7.30 8.10 5.21
N PHE A 134 -8.38 8.01 4.43
CA PHE A 134 -8.35 7.50 3.06
C PHE A 134 -8.57 8.61 2.04
N ILE A 135 -7.59 8.82 1.17
CA ILE A 135 -7.65 9.84 0.12
C ILE A 135 -8.03 9.16 -1.21
N SER A 136 -9.23 9.47 -1.68
CA SER A 136 -9.76 8.96 -2.96
C SER A 136 -9.30 9.82 -4.14
N ALA A 137 -8.13 9.56 -4.67
CA ALA A 137 -7.59 10.25 -5.84
C ALA A 137 -6.53 9.41 -6.59
N SER A 138 -6.36 9.67 -7.88
CA SER A 138 -5.16 9.19 -8.59
C SER A 138 -3.91 9.85 -8.04
N VAL A 139 -2.82 9.09 -7.88
CA VAL A 139 -1.50 9.64 -7.52
C VAL A 139 -1.02 10.73 -8.49
N MET A 140 -1.52 10.72 -9.73
CA MET A 140 -1.20 11.70 -10.76
C MET A 140 -2.06 12.97 -10.69
N ASN A 141 -3.10 13.01 -9.84
CA ASN A 141 -3.84 14.23 -9.53
C ASN A 141 -3.30 14.83 -8.23
N PHE A 142 -2.29 15.70 -8.33
CA PHE A 142 -1.48 16.16 -7.19
C PHE A 142 -2.22 16.97 -6.12
N ASP A 143 -3.51 17.27 -6.30
CA ASP A 143 -4.33 17.94 -5.27
C ASP A 143 -4.38 17.16 -3.94
N TRP A 144 -4.17 15.85 -3.96
CA TRP A 144 -4.06 15.02 -2.76
C TRP A 144 -2.94 15.49 -1.81
N MET A 145 -1.90 16.15 -2.34
CA MET A 145 -0.78 16.66 -1.54
C MET A 145 -1.25 17.73 -0.53
N ASN A 146 -2.35 18.42 -0.81
CA ASN A 146 -2.94 19.41 0.09
C ASN A 146 -3.55 18.80 1.36
N SER A 147 -3.80 17.48 1.36
CA SER A 147 -4.31 16.74 2.52
C SER A 147 -3.21 16.39 3.52
N ILE A 148 -1.93 16.54 3.17
CA ILE A 148 -0.82 16.26 4.08
C ILE A 148 -0.75 17.35 5.16
N PRO A 149 -0.70 17.00 6.46
CA PRO A 149 -0.53 17.97 7.52
C PRO A 149 0.72 18.82 7.34
N ASN A 150 0.63 20.10 7.68
CA ASN A 150 1.78 21.01 7.63
C ASN A 150 2.80 20.64 8.73
N VAL A 151 3.79 19.82 8.36
CA VAL A 151 4.94 19.39 9.17
C VAL A 151 6.23 19.56 8.38
N GLY A 152 7.39 19.57 9.04
CA GLY A 152 8.67 19.55 8.34
C GLY A 152 8.75 18.32 7.43
N SER A 153 9.20 18.50 6.18
CA SER A 153 9.20 17.44 5.16
C SER A 153 9.99 16.20 5.59
N GLU A 154 11.05 16.38 6.37
CA GLU A 154 11.84 15.30 6.97
C GLU A 154 11.03 14.35 7.86
N ASN A 155 9.88 14.80 8.38
CA ASN A 155 8.99 13.97 9.19
C ASN A 155 8.02 13.13 8.34
N ILE A 156 8.01 13.31 7.01
CA ILE A 156 7.12 12.63 6.09
C ILE A 156 7.82 11.41 5.47
N CYS A 157 7.15 10.26 5.51
CA CYS A 157 7.57 9.03 4.84
C CYS A 157 6.52 8.61 3.81
N PHE A 158 6.90 8.60 2.54
CA PHE A 158 6.08 8.09 1.45
C PHE A 158 6.41 6.63 1.20
N LEU A 159 5.40 5.77 1.06
CA LEU A 159 5.52 4.38 0.65
C LEU A 159 4.85 4.22 -0.72
N ALA A 160 5.58 3.72 -1.71
CA ALA A 160 5.05 3.38 -3.02
C ALA A 160 5.35 1.90 -3.31
N GLU A 161 4.61 1.00 -2.63
CA GLU A 161 4.73 -0.43 -2.80
C GLU A 161 3.87 -0.89 -3.98
N GLY A 162 4.47 -1.51 -5.00
CA GLY A 162 3.75 -2.08 -6.13
C GLY A 162 2.99 -1.05 -6.96
N LEU A 163 3.44 0.20 -6.98
CA LEU A 163 2.78 1.29 -7.70
C LEU A 163 3.49 1.66 -9.00
N LEU A 164 4.80 1.98 -8.91
CA LEU A 164 5.49 2.71 -9.99
C LEU A 164 5.59 1.90 -11.30
N MET A 165 5.53 0.57 -11.25
CA MET A 165 5.56 -0.27 -12.45
C MET A 165 4.28 -0.16 -13.31
N TYR A 166 3.20 0.40 -12.77
CA TYR A 166 1.95 0.62 -13.49
C TYR A 166 1.83 2.02 -14.10
N LEU A 167 2.81 2.88 -13.86
CA LEU A 167 2.87 4.23 -14.42
C LEU A 167 3.79 4.26 -15.64
N GLU A 168 3.43 5.07 -16.63
CA GLU A 168 4.31 5.35 -17.76
C GLU A 168 5.59 6.07 -17.28
N PRO A 169 6.75 5.88 -17.93
CA PRO A 169 8.00 6.50 -17.49
C PRO A 169 7.94 8.03 -17.34
N ASN A 170 7.16 8.71 -18.19
CA ASN A 170 6.95 10.16 -18.08
C ASN A 170 6.11 10.54 -16.85
N GLN A 171 5.12 9.72 -16.47
CA GLN A 171 4.32 9.89 -15.26
C GLN A 171 5.17 9.70 -14.02
N VAL A 172 6.05 8.68 -13.99
CA VAL A 172 7.01 8.49 -12.89
C VAL A 172 7.93 9.72 -12.75
N GLN A 173 8.51 10.21 -13.85
CA GLN A 173 9.36 11.41 -13.82
C GLN A 173 8.59 12.64 -13.31
N GLN A 174 7.34 12.80 -13.74
CA GLN A 174 6.48 13.90 -13.29
C GLN A 174 6.18 13.79 -11.79
N LEU A 175 5.79 12.61 -11.31
CA LEU A 175 5.54 12.35 -9.89
C LEU A 175 6.79 12.68 -9.06
N VAL A 176 7.97 12.16 -9.46
CA VAL A 176 9.24 12.45 -8.76
C VAL A 176 9.54 13.94 -8.70
N LYS A 177 9.30 14.67 -9.80
CA LYS A 177 9.49 16.13 -9.85
C LYS A 177 8.56 16.85 -8.87
N GLN A 178 7.29 16.45 -8.80
CA GLN A 178 6.31 17.05 -7.89
C GLN A 178 6.63 16.75 -6.43
N MET A 179 6.96 15.49 -6.12
CA MET A 179 7.38 15.06 -4.78
C MET A 179 8.59 15.86 -4.30
N ARG A 180 9.61 16.00 -5.14
CA ARG A 180 10.81 16.80 -4.81
C ARG A 180 10.49 18.28 -4.62
N SER A 181 9.56 18.83 -5.40
CA SER A 181 9.19 20.26 -5.32
C SER A 181 8.44 20.60 -4.04
N HIS A 182 7.56 19.71 -3.57
CA HIS A 182 6.69 19.96 -2.42
C HIS A 182 7.24 19.41 -1.11
N PHE A 183 8.02 18.33 -1.16
CA PHE A 183 8.46 17.57 0.02
C PHE A 183 9.98 17.36 0.03
N SER A 184 10.74 18.40 -0.28
CA SER A 184 12.20 18.35 -0.23
C SER A 184 12.69 18.01 1.19
N GLY A 185 13.29 16.83 1.34
CA GLY A 185 13.76 16.31 2.64
C GLY A 185 12.96 15.12 3.17
N ALA A 186 11.81 14.81 2.57
CA ALA A 186 11.02 13.64 2.93
C ALA A 186 11.70 12.32 2.53
N THR A 187 11.36 11.26 3.25
CA THR A 187 11.75 9.89 2.91
C THR A 187 10.77 9.32 1.90
N TRP A 188 11.27 8.67 0.84
CA TRP A 188 10.43 7.91 -0.08
C TRP A 188 10.97 6.49 -0.24
N VAL A 189 10.15 5.52 0.17
CA VAL A 189 10.37 4.09 0.02
C VAL A 189 9.58 3.61 -1.20
N MET A 190 10.25 2.92 -2.11
CA MET A 190 9.65 2.38 -3.34
C MET A 190 10.33 1.08 -3.73
N ASP A 191 9.59 0.18 -4.36
CA ASP A 191 10.19 -0.91 -5.13
C ASP A 191 10.40 -0.52 -6.60
N VAL A 192 11.42 -1.12 -7.20
CA VAL A 192 11.77 -0.94 -8.61
C VAL A 192 11.80 -2.30 -9.26
N MET A 193 11.01 -2.47 -10.32
CA MET A 193 11.00 -3.68 -11.12
C MET A 193 12.09 -3.57 -12.20
N GLY A 194 13.10 -4.44 -12.13
CA GLY A 194 14.13 -4.52 -13.16
C GLY A 194 13.59 -5.11 -14.49
N ASN A 195 14.38 -4.99 -15.56
CA ASN A 195 13.98 -5.45 -16.91
C ASN A 195 13.60 -6.94 -17.01
N TYR A 196 14.04 -7.77 -16.05
CA TYR A 196 13.71 -9.20 -16.00
C TYR A 196 12.47 -9.52 -15.15
N GLY A 197 11.78 -8.51 -14.61
CA GLY A 197 10.60 -8.67 -13.75
C GLY A 197 9.26 -8.43 -14.44
N LYS A 198 9.25 -8.11 -15.75
CA LYS A 198 8.01 -7.98 -16.52
C LYS A 198 7.46 -9.38 -16.83
N PHE A 199 6.35 -9.74 -16.19
CA PHE A 199 5.55 -10.92 -16.52
C PHE A 199 4.63 -10.61 -17.70
#